data_AF-A0A5P9XRW5-F1
#
_entry.id   AF-A0A5P9XRW5-F1
#
_cell.length_a   1.000
_cell.length_b   1.000
_cell.length_c   1.000
_cell.angle_alpha   90.00
_cell.angle_beta   90.00
_cell.angle_gamma   90.00
#
_symmetry.space_group_name_H-M   'P 1'
#
loop_
_entity.id
_entity.type
_entity.pdbx_description
1 polymer ?
#
loop_
_entity_poly.entity_id
_entity_poly.type
_entity_poly.pdbx_seq_one_letter_code
_entity_poly.pdbx_strand_id
1 'polypeptide(L)'
;MESTKSFNQILADIRVRPIERGEEARYQALMTEHHYLGALPKIGETLLYVAMWQDQWVAQISMSGAALKCGVRDRWIGWDFRSQYGRLRLIANNSRFLILPDWHRPNVGSRVLSLLERRIAGDWQARFRHPLFLLETFVDPERFYGGVYRAANWIELGLTQGYRRTPSGYSATAVSPKWVFIRPLVRDPQARLTHPDYTHLQLTGDPNRMLNAEEMRALPLCFSDIKDPRRPQGRRHRLSVVLGIAAGATLCGMSGYKSMADWAQGLGQAARERFGCRRENKRYVVPSEFVIRDCLVRVEPGTLDRALSLWNQSWGQTADSALAMDGKTMKNAVDANGAQTHILSAVGHTSRTCYAQKK
;
A
#
# COMPACT_ATOMS: atom_id res chain seq x y z
N MET A 1 12.11 54.87 -1.81
CA MET A 1 11.89 54.53 -0.39
C MET A 1 10.94 53.35 -0.35
N GLU A 2 11.46 52.13 -0.51
CA GLU A 2 10.67 50.92 -0.31
C GLU A 2 10.41 50.77 1.19
N SER A 3 9.13 50.69 1.56
CA SER A 3 8.70 50.43 2.92
C SER A 3 9.22 49.06 3.35
N THR A 4 10.10 49.03 4.34
CA THR A 4 10.60 47.80 4.97
C THR A 4 9.43 47.09 5.63
N LYS A 5 8.74 46.22 4.88
CA LYS A 5 7.72 45.33 5.45
C LYS A 5 8.36 44.54 6.58
N SER A 6 7.68 44.48 7.72
CA SER A 6 8.09 43.58 8.81
C SER A 6 8.15 42.15 8.27
N PHE A 7 9.13 41.35 8.69
CA PHE A 7 9.25 39.97 8.26
C PHE A 7 7.97 39.15 8.56
N ASN A 8 7.21 39.53 9.59
CA ASN A 8 5.90 38.94 9.88
C ASN A 8 4.87 39.19 8.77
N GLN A 9 4.91 40.35 8.11
CA GLN A 9 4.06 40.64 6.95
C GLN A 9 4.48 39.81 5.74
N ILE A 10 5.78 39.62 5.52
CA ILE A 10 6.30 38.73 4.47
C ILE A 10 5.80 37.30 4.69
N LEU A 11 5.93 36.77 5.91
CA LEU A 11 5.43 35.43 6.26
C LEU A 11 3.92 35.28 6.03
N ALA A 12 3.14 36.33 6.34
CA ALA A 12 1.71 36.34 6.11
C ALA A 12 1.37 36.25 4.61
N ASP A 13 2.17 36.92 3.77
CA ASP A 13 1.99 37.00 2.31
C ASP A 13 2.48 35.75 1.55
N ILE A 14 3.19 34.81 2.20
CA ILE A 14 3.60 33.54 1.58
C ILE A 14 2.36 32.75 1.15
N ARG A 15 2.41 32.21 -0.06
CA ARG A 15 1.40 31.31 -0.63
C ARG A 15 2.03 29.99 -1.04
N VAL A 16 1.29 28.90 -0.95
CA VAL A 16 1.74 27.58 -1.43
C VAL A 16 0.80 27.13 -2.53
N ARG A 17 1.35 26.70 -3.68
CA ARG A 17 0.59 26.15 -4.82
C ARG A 17 1.30 24.98 -5.48
N PRO A 18 0.56 24.09 -6.18
CA PRO A 18 1.16 23.17 -7.11
C PRO A 18 2.02 23.91 -8.13
N ILE A 19 3.06 23.25 -8.60
CA ILE A 19 3.84 23.77 -9.73
C ILE A 19 3.00 23.77 -11.01
N GLU A 20 3.28 24.71 -11.89
CA GLU A 20 2.73 24.77 -13.23
C GLU A 20 3.51 23.85 -14.18
N ARG A 21 2.92 23.48 -15.33
CA ARG A 21 3.53 22.53 -16.26
C ARG A 21 4.92 22.95 -16.75
N GLY A 22 5.16 24.26 -16.91
CA GLY A 22 6.46 24.81 -17.35
C GLY A 22 7.51 24.90 -16.26
N GLU A 23 7.13 24.71 -14.99
CA GLU A 23 8.01 24.94 -13.85
C GLU A 23 8.78 23.69 -13.41
N GLU A 24 8.45 22.51 -13.95
CA GLU A 24 9.05 21.24 -13.50
C GLU A 24 10.56 21.18 -13.71
N ALA A 25 11.09 21.70 -14.83
CA ALA A 25 12.53 21.73 -15.09
C ALA A 25 13.27 22.58 -14.05
N ARG A 26 12.78 23.80 -13.79
CA ARG A 26 13.30 24.68 -12.72
C ARG A 26 13.18 24.03 -11.35
N TYR A 27 12.07 23.33 -11.11
CA TYR A 27 11.84 22.62 -9.86
C TYR A 27 12.92 21.58 -9.59
N GLN A 28 13.17 20.70 -10.56
CA GLN A 28 14.17 19.66 -10.45
C GLN A 28 15.60 20.20 -10.37
N ALA A 29 15.91 21.28 -11.10
CA ALA A 29 17.22 21.92 -11.04
C ALA A 29 17.54 22.42 -9.61
N LEU A 30 16.66 23.25 -9.03
CA LEU A 30 16.84 23.77 -7.67
C LEU A 30 16.87 22.67 -6.60
N MET A 31 16.03 21.64 -6.75
CA MET A 31 16.02 20.50 -5.83
C MET A 31 17.33 19.70 -5.91
N THR A 32 17.90 19.53 -7.12
CA THR A 32 19.18 18.86 -7.31
C THR A 32 20.33 19.66 -6.71
N GLU A 33 20.31 20.97 -6.91
CA GLU A 33 21.37 21.87 -6.48
C GLU A 33 21.41 22.05 -4.96
N HIS A 34 20.25 22.24 -4.32
CA HIS A 34 20.22 22.71 -2.92
C HIS A 34 19.72 21.68 -1.92
N HIS A 35 18.96 20.65 -2.32
CA HIS A 35 18.51 19.62 -1.38
C HIS A 35 19.63 18.58 -1.17
N TYR A 36 19.95 18.24 0.08
CA TYR A 36 21.04 17.31 0.42
C TYR A 36 20.91 15.88 -0.13
N LEU A 37 19.71 15.49 -0.59
CA LEU A 37 19.42 14.23 -1.30
C LEU A 37 19.12 14.42 -2.79
N GLY A 38 19.27 15.64 -3.29
CA GLY A 38 18.91 16.04 -4.64
C GLY A 38 17.43 15.87 -4.99
N ALA A 39 17.17 16.03 -6.29
CA ALA A 39 15.89 15.73 -6.92
C ALA A 39 15.45 14.29 -6.70
N LEU A 40 14.13 14.09 -6.65
CA LEU A 40 13.51 12.79 -6.53
C LEU A 40 12.60 12.57 -7.74
N PRO A 41 12.76 11.44 -8.48
CA PRO A 41 11.79 11.04 -9.50
C PRO A 41 10.38 10.92 -8.90
N LYS A 42 9.34 11.12 -9.71
CA LYS A 42 7.95 10.89 -9.26
C LYS A 42 7.79 9.43 -8.86
N ILE A 43 7.33 9.18 -7.63
CA ILE A 43 7.12 7.83 -7.08
C ILE A 43 5.63 7.66 -6.79
N GLY A 44 5.00 6.76 -7.53
CA GLY A 44 3.55 6.55 -7.44
C GLY A 44 2.79 7.85 -7.67
N GLU A 45 1.78 8.08 -6.86
CA GLU A 45 1.05 9.35 -6.81
C GLU A 45 1.97 10.43 -6.25
N THR A 46 2.20 11.50 -7.02
CA THR A 46 3.10 12.58 -6.63
C THR A 46 2.52 13.95 -7.00
N LEU A 47 2.57 14.89 -6.05
CA LEU A 47 2.29 16.31 -6.24
C LEU A 47 3.51 17.13 -5.82
N LEU A 48 3.87 18.12 -6.63
CA LEU A 48 4.97 19.04 -6.38
C LEU A 48 4.41 20.43 -6.09
N TYR A 49 4.86 21.04 -5.01
CA TYR A 49 4.43 22.35 -4.55
C TYR A 49 5.60 23.32 -4.48
N VAL A 50 5.32 24.57 -4.81
CA VAL A 50 6.19 25.71 -4.57
C VAL A 50 5.53 26.67 -3.59
N ALA A 51 6.31 27.13 -2.61
CA ALA A 51 5.96 28.27 -1.78
C ALA A 51 6.52 29.54 -2.42
N MET A 52 5.70 30.58 -2.46
CA MET A 52 5.95 31.82 -3.17
C MET A 52 5.75 33.00 -2.23
N TRP A 53 6.60 34.01 -2.35
CA TRP A 53 6.35 35.36 -1.86
C TRP A 53 6.49 36.30 -3.04
N GLN A 54 5.40 36.97 -3.41
CA GLN A 54 5.30 37.64 -4.71
C GLN A 54 5.67 36.66 -5.85
N ASP A 55 6.59 37.04 -6.74
CA ASP A 55 7.07 36.20 -7.84
C ASP A 55 8.32 35.37 -7.47
N GLN A 56 8.77 35.43 -6.22
CA GLN A 56 9.95 34.72 -5.75
C GLN A 56 9.59 33.36 -5.15
N TRP A 57 10.37 32.35 -5.53
CA TRP A 57 10.28 31.02 -4.93
C TRP A 57 10.95 31.06 -3.56
N VAL A 58 10.23 30.58 -2.55
CA VAL A 58 10.64 30.54 -1.14
C VAL A 58 11.07 29.14 -0.74
N ALA A 59 10.27 28.14 -1.11
CA ALA A 59 10.50 26.74 -0.74
C ALA A 59 9.85 25.79 -1.75
N GLN A 60 10.28 24.53 -1.73
CA GLN A 60 9.77 23.45 -2.57
C GLN A 60 9.40 22.26 -1.70
N ILE A 61 8.23 21.66 -1.95
CA ILE A 61 7.75 20.47 -1.25
C ILE A 61 7.30 19.41 -2.25
N SER A 62 7.86 18.20 -2.14
CA SER A 62 7.40 17.02 -2.85
C SER A 62 6.53 16.17 -1.92
N MET A 63 5.34 15.84 -2.39
CA MET A 63 4.42 14.93 -1.71
C MET A 63 4.22 13.71 -2.60
N SER A 64 4.60 12.54 -2.11
CA SER A 64 4.50 11.27 -2.83
C SER A 64 3.68 10.24 -2.06
N GLY A 65 3.38 9.09 -2.66
CA GLY A 65 2.76 7.98 -1.93
C GLY A 65 3.56 7.57 -0.68
N ALA A 66 2.85 7.05 0.32
CA ALA A 66 3.45 6.64 1.58
C ALA A 66 4.54 5.56 1.45
N ALA A 67 5.45 5.53 2.43
CA ALA A 67 6.40 4.46 2.59
C ALA A 67 5.66 3.13 2.82
N LEU A 68 5.98 2.12 2.00
CA LEU A 68 5.33 0.80 2.05
C LEU A 68 5.47 0.12 3.41
N LYS A 69 6.56 0.37 4.13
CA LYS A 69 6.84 -0.24 5.43
C LYS A 69 7.32 0.84 6.39
N CYS A 70 6.56 1.08 7.46
CA CYS A 70 6.96 2.00 8.51
C CYS A 70 6.40 1.51 9.85
N GLY A 71 7.14 0.63 10.53
CA GLY A 71 6.64 -0.06 11.71
C GLY A 71 6.18 0.86 12.85
N VAL A 72 6.82 2.01 13.05
CA VAL A 72 6.41 2.98 14.08
C VAL A 72 5.06 3.62 13.74
N ARG A 73 4.85 4.03 12.48
CA ARG A 73 3.56 4.51 11.99
C ARG A 73 2.51 3.42 12.06
N ASP A 74 2.83 2.22 11.60
CA ASP A 74 1.87 1.12 11.52
C ASP A 74 1.36 0.72 12.90
N ARG A 75 2.24 0.68 13.92
CA ARG A 75 1.86 0.49 15.33
C ARG A 75 1.03 1.64 15.88
N TRP A 76 1.37 2.88 15.54
CA TRP A 76 0.60 4.04 15.96
C TRP A 76 -0.81 4.03 15.33
N ILE A 77 -0.96 3.70 14.05
CA ILE A 77 -2.28 3.57 13.41
C ILE A 77 -3.09 2.44 14.06
N GLY A 78 -2.42 1.32 14.41
CA GLY A 78 -3.07 0.16 15.01
C GLY A 78 -3.79 -0.73 14.01
N TRP A 79 -3.54 -0.54 12.70
CA TRP A 79 -4.09 -1.40 11.67
C TRP A 79 -3.35 -2.74 11.57
N ASP A 80 -4.03 -3.76 11.06
CA ASP A 80 -3.43 -5.04 10.76
C ASP A 80 -2.78 -5.05 9.36
N PHE A 81 -1.84 -5.97 9.14
CA PHE A 81 -1.11 -6.08 7.87
C PHE A 81 -2.01 -6.34 6.65
N ARG A 82 -3.17 -7.00 6.84
CA ARG A 82 -4.09 -7.33 5.74
C ARG A 82 -4.76 -6.08 5.19
N SER A 83 -5.14 -5.17 6.09
CA SER A 83 -5.80 -3.91 5.78
C SER A 83 -4.82 -2.81 5.36
N GLN A 84 -3.61 -2.83 5.93
CA GLN A 84 -2.60 -1.79 5.74
C GLN A 84 -2.34 -1.45 4.27
N TYR A 85 -2.00 -2.45 3.45
CA TYR A 85 -1.45 -2.21 2.10
C TYR A 85 -2.42 -1.40 1.22
N GLY A 86 -3.69 -1.80 1.18
CA GLY A 86 -4.72 -1.12 0.41
C GLY A 86 -5.05 0.29 0.94
N ARG A 87 -4.72 0.58 2.21
CA ARG A 87 -5.01 1.86 2.88
C ARG A 87 -3.84 2.83 2.89
N LEU A 88 -2.63 2.40 2.50
CA LEU A 88 -1.47 3.28 2.36
C LEU A 88 -1.70 4.46 1.40
N ARG A 89 -2.59 4.30 0.41
CA ARG A 89 -2.98 5.39 -0.49
C ARG A 89 -3.67 6.56 0.22
N LEU A 90 -4.21 6.34 1.42
CA LEU A 90 -4.80 7.40 2.26
C LEU A 90 -3.72 8.23 2.99
N ILE A 91 -2.44 7.94 2.75
CA ILE A 91 -1.29 8.57 3.39
C ILE A 91 -0.34 9.09 2.31
N ALA A 92 0.17 10.31 2.50
CA ALA A 92 1.19 10.90 1.64
C ALA A 92 2.46 11.18 2.43
N ASN A 93 3.58 10.86 1.82
CA ASN A 93 4.91 11.15 2.33
C ASN A 93 5.38 12.51 1.80
N ASN A 94 5.76 13.42 2.71
CA ASN A 94 6.58 14.57 2.38
C ASN A 94 8.01 14.11 2.09
N SER A 95 8.23 13.70 0.85
CA SER A 95 9.46 13.02 0.43
C SER A 95 10.63 13.97 0.21
N ARG A 96 10.36 15.26 -0.06
CA ARG A 96 11.36 16.32 -0.11
C ARG A 96 10.78 17.61 0.45
N PHE A 97 11.58 18.33 1.22
CA PHE A 97 11.27 19.68 1.64
C PHE A 97 12.55 20.50 1.62
N LEU A 98 12.59 21.49 0.72
CA LEU A 98 13.69 22.42 0.54
C LEU A 98 13.19 23.83 0.82
N ILE A 99 13.76 24.51 1.81
CA ILE A 99 13.68 25.97 1.89
C ILE A 99 14.86 26.48 1.06
N LEU A 100 14.62 27.43 0.15
CA LEU A 100 15.69 27.93 -0.72
C LEU A 100 16.72 28.74 0.10
N PRO A 101 18.01 28.75 -0.30
CA PRO A 101 19.09 29.32 0.51
C PRO A 101 18.82 30.75 1.03
N ASP A 102 18.26 31.62 0.18
CA ASP A 102 17.96 33.02 0.53
C ASP A 102 16.82 33.16 1.56
N TRP A 103 16.06 32.08 1.76
CA TRP A 103 14.86 32.03 2.59
C TRP A 103 15.05 31.24 3.89
N HIS A 104 16.29 30.91 4.26
CA HIS A 104 16.65 30.33 5.56
C HIS A 104 16.41 31.32 6.71
N ARG A 105 15.14 31.53 7.05
CA ARG A 105 14.66 32.46 8.07
C ARG A 105 13.73 31.73 9.05
N PRO A 106 13.63 32.21 10.30
CA PRO A 106 12.71 31.63 11.28
C PRO A 106 11.28 31.53 10.74
N ASN A 107 10.54 30.49 11.13
CA ASN A 107 9.12 30.29 10.84
C ASN A 107 8.70 30.10 9.38
N VAL A 108 9.60 30.27 8.39
CA VAL A 108 9.28 30.01 6.97
C VAL A 108 8.82 28.57 6.78
N GLY A 109 9.60 27.60 7.28
CA GLY A 109 9.29 26.19 7.13
C GLY A 109 7.93 25.80 7.69
N SER A 110 7.64 26.17 8.95
CA SER A 110 6.38 25.86 9.61
C SER A 110 5.19 26.61 8.99
N ARG A 111 5.39 27.84 8.51
CA ARG A 111 4.39 28.59 7.74
C ARG A 111 4.03 27.86 6.44
N VAL A 112 5.03 27.41 5.69
CA VAL A 112 4.83 26.68 4.43
C VAL A 112 4.09 25.36 4.69
N LEU A 113 4.47 24.58 5.71
CA LEU A 113 3.75 23.36 6.08
C LEU A 113 2.29 23.64 6.43
N SER A 114 2.02 24.66 7.25
CA SER A 114 0.65 25.03 7.61
C SER A 114 -0.21 25.42 6.40
N LEU A 115 0.37 26.11 5.41
CA LEU A 115 -0.33 26.46 4.17
C LEU A 115 -0.57 25.24 3.27
N LEU A 116 0.39 24.32 3.18
CA LEU A 116 0.24 23.06 2.45
C LEU A 116 -0.90 22.21 3.04
N GLU A 117 -0.91 22.02 4.37
CA GLU A 117 -1.90 21.21 5.08
C GLU A 117 -3.35 21.65 4.80
N ARG A 118 -3.59 22.95 4.59
CA ARG A 118 -4.91 23.51 4.30
C ARG A 118 -5.45 23.15 2.92
N ARG A 119 -4.59 22.75 1.97
CA ARG A 119 -4.97 22.53 0.57
C ARG A 119 -4.74 21.12 0.07
N ILE A 120 -3.72 20.44 0.60
CA ILE A 120 -3.23 19.19 0.03
C ILE A 120 -4.29 18.10 -0.06
N ALA A 121 -5.19 17.98 0.92
CA ALA A 121 -6.26 16.99 0.87
C ALA A 121 -7.19 17.20 -0.34
N GLY A 122 -7.53 18.45 -0.65
CA GLY A 122 -8.34 18.80 -1.81
C GLY A 122 -7.61 18.58 -3.13
N ASP A 123 -6.35 19.04 -3.21
CA ASP A 123 -5.50 18.85 -4.40
C ASP A 123 -5.27 17.34 -4.69
N TRP A 124 -5.05 16.54 -3.64
CA TRP A 124 -4.86 15.09 -3.75
C TRP A 124 -6.13 14.39 -4.25
N GLN A 125 -7.28 14.68 -3.65
CA GLN A 125 -8.58 14.15 -4.09
C GLN A 125 -8.88 14.52 -5.54
N ALA A 126 -8.63 15.77 -5.93
CA ALA A 126 -8.86 16.24 -7.28
C ALA A 126 -7.98 15.50 -8.31
N ARG A 127 -6.71 15.24 -7.95
CA ARG A 127 -5.73 14.62 -8.86
C ARG A 127 -5.82 13.10 -8.94
N PHE A 128 -6.05 12.43 -7.82
CA PHE A 128 -5.95 10.96 -7.69
C PHE A 128 -7.28 10.28 -7.37
N ARG A 129 -8.36 11.05 -7.16
CA ARG A 129 -9.73 10.56 -7.01
C ARG A 129 -9.96 9.69 -5.76
N HIS A 130 -9.16 9.88 -4.72
CA HIS A 130 -9.36 9.29 -3.40
C HIS A 130 -8.83 10.24 -2.29
N PRO A 131 -9.31 10.10 -1.05
CA PRO A 131 -9.00 11.06 0.00
C PRO A 131 -7.61 10.85 0.59
N LEU A 132 -7.17 11.84 1.37
CA LEU A 132 -5.91 11.86 2.08
C LEU A 132 -6.16 12.15 3.57
N PHE A 133 -5.76 11.25 4.45
CA PHE A 133 -6.06 11.31 5.89
C PHE A 133 -4.84 11.65 6.75
N LEU A 134 -3.64 11.30 6.29
CA LEU A 134 -2.42 11.44 7.07
C LEU A 134 -1.26 11.87 6.17
N LEU A 135 -0.41 12.74 6.69
CA LEU A 135 0.92 12.97 6.12
C LEU A 135 1.98 12.29 6.98
N GLU A 136 3.06 11.86 6.35
CA GLU A 136 4.26 11.37 7.03
C GLU A 136 5.51 12.04 6.46
N THR A 137 6.60 12.03 7.22
CA THR A 137 7.92 12.44 6.74
C THR A 137 9.00 11.72 7.55
N PHE A 138 10.22 11.72 7.01
CA PHE A 138 11.37 11.05 7.58
C PHE A 138 12.54 12.03 7.71
N VAL A 139 13.00 12.26 8.93
CA VAL A 139 14.10 13.19 9.22
C VAL A 139 15.33 12.41 9.63
N ASP A 140 16.46 12.74 9.02
CA ASP A 140 17.76 12.18 9.38
C ASP A 140 18.32 12.82 10.65
N PRO A 141 18.33 12.12 11.80
CA PRO A 141 18.79 12.71 13.07
C PRO A 141 20.27 13.11 13.05
N GLU A 142 21.09 12.50 12.19
CA GLU A 142 22.51 12.86 12.04
C GLU A 142 22.70 14.21 11.35
N ARG A 143 21.69 14.68 10.60
CA ARG A 143 21.77 15.91 9.81
C ARG A 143 20.87 17.01 10.33
N PHE A 144 19.70 16.65 10.83
CA PHE A 144 18.66 17.60 11.17
C PHE A 144 17.96 17.22 12.46
N TYR A 145 17.71 18.23 13.28
CA TYR A 145 16.85 18.08 14.46
C TYR A 145 15.42 17.72 14.06
N GLY A 146 14.87 18.29 12.98
CA GLY A 146 13.45 18.18 12.62
C GLY A 146 12.58 19.30 13.19
N GLY A 147 13.20 20.42 13.59
CA GLY A 147 12.54 21.54 14.27
C GLY A 147 11.35 22.14 13.51
N VAL A 148 11.38 22.14 12.17
CA VAL A 148 10.28 22.61 11.34
C VAL A 148 8.99 21.80 11.54
N TYR A 149 9.08 20.47 11.65
CA TYR A 149 7.91 19.61 11.88
C TYR A 149 7.40 19.74 13.31
N ARG A 150 8.30 19.83 14.31
CA ARG A 150 7.92 20.10 15.71
C ARG A 150 7.20 21.44 15.85
N ALA A 151 7.73 22.49 15.22
CA ALA A 151 7.12 23.82 15.22
C ALA A 151 5.78 23.86 14.47
N ALA A 152 5.55 22.95 13.53
CA ALA A 152 4.29 22.79 12.80
C ALA A 152 3.30 21.83 13.50
N ASN A 153 3.56 21.42 14.75
CA ASN A 153 2.74 20.50 15.53
C ASN A 153 2.55 19.11 14.87
N TRP A 154 3.58 18.62 14.16
CA TRP A 154 3.61 17.23 13.71
C TRP A 154 3.93 16.32 14.91
N ILE A 155 3.31 15.14 14.92
CA ILE A 155 3.47 14.16 16.00
C ILE A 155 4.72 13.32 15.70
N GLU A 156 5.66 13.30 16.63
CA GLU A 156 6.86 12.47 16.57
C GLU A 156 6.55 11.06 17.07
N LEU A 157 6.74 10.04 16.22
CA LEU A 157 6.38 8.66 16.54
C LEU A 157 7.54 7.80 17.01
N GLY A 158 8.78 8.21 16.77
CA GLY A 158 9.96 7.39 17.03
C GLY A 158 10.87 7.22 15.82
N LEU A 159 11.87 6.36 15.97
CA LEU A 159 12.84 6.03 14.94
C LEU A 159 12.40 4.85 14.07
N THR A 160 12.66 4.92 12.77
CA THR A 160 12.64 3.73 11.90
C THR A 160 13.74 2.75 12.29
N GLN A 161 13.65 1.50 11.86
CA GLN A 161 14.73 0.51 12.05
C GLN A 161 16.00 0.77 11.21
N GLY A 162 16.03 1.77 10.33
CA GLY A 162 17.26 2.17 9.62
C GLY A 162 17.63 1.34 8.39
N TYR A 163 16.75 0.44 7.93
CA TYR A 163 16.92 -0.29 6.67
C TYR A 163 16.61 0.59 5.46
N ARG A 164 17.37 0.42 4.38
CA ARG A 164 17.17 1.11 3.11
C ARG A 164 16.75 0.13 2.03
N ARG A 165 15.86 0.55 1.12
CA ARG A 165 15.56 -0.21 -0.10
C ARG A 165 16.74 -0.15 -1.08
N THR A 166 17.17 -1.31 -1.55
CA THR A 166 18.17 -1.48 -2.61
C THR A 166 17.48 -2.07 -3.85
N PRO A 167 18.13 -2.07 -5.04
CA PRO A 167 17.59 -2.78 -6.21
C PRO A 167 17.31 -4.27 -5.95
N SER A 168 18.07 -4.89 -5.05
CA SER A 168 17.94 -6.30 -4.66
C SER A 168 16.97 -6.55 -3.49
N GLY A 169 16.34 -5.53 -2.92
CA GLY A 169 15.42 -5.66 -1.78
C GLY A 169 15.65 -4.60 -0.72
N TYR A 170 15.98 -5.02 0.49
CA TYR A 170 16.37 -4.14 1.59
C TYR A 170 17.80 -4.45 2.01
N SER A 171 18.50 -3.45 2.57
CA SER A 171 19.84 -3.62 3.13
C SER A 171 19.84 -4.74 4.17
N ALA A 172 20.90 -5.54 4.20
CA ALA A 172 21.04 -6.61 5.20
C ALA A 172 21.24 -6.03 6.62
N THR A 173 21.81 -4.84 6.71
CA THR A 173 22.08 -4.12 7.96
C THR A 173 21.25 -2.84 8.03
N ALA A 174 20.87 -2.49 9.26
CA ALA A 174 20.34 -1.18 9.61
C ALA A 174 21.49 -0.17 9.60
N VAL A 175 21.39 0.88 8.79
CA VAL A 175 22.49 1.84 8.60
C VAL A 175 22.14 3.20 9.15
N SER A 176 20.89 3.65 8.98
CA SER A 176 20.55 5.04 9.31
C SER A 176 19.07 5.20 9.68
N PRO A 177 18.74 5.03 10.98
CA PRO A 177 17.41 5.32 11.51
C PRO A 177 16.97 6.76 11.21
N LYS A 178 15.71 6.95 10.85
CA LYS A 178 15.08 8.27 10.65
C LYS A 178 14.01 8.52 11.69
N TRP A 179 13.91 9.74 12.19
CA TRP A 179 12.74 10.18 12.95
C TRP A 179 11.52 10.18 12.03
N VAL A 180 10.43 9.59 12.50
CA VAL A 180 9.15 9.58 11.80
C VAL A 180 8.25 10.63 12.44
N PHE A 181 7.84 11.60 11.64
CA PHE A 181 6.80 12.56 12.02
C PHE A 181 5.56 12.31 11.18
N ILE A 182 4.39 12.49 11.79
CA ILE A 182 3.10 12.42 11.11
C ILE A 182 2.25 13.67 11.35
N ARG A 183 1.35 13.93 10.42
CA ARG A 183 0.36 15.01 10.55
C ARG A 183 -1.04 14.52 10.15
N PRO A 184 -1.96 14.39 11.11
CA PRO A 184 -3.37 14.15 10.81
C PRO A 184 -4.00 15.28 10.00
N LEU A 185 -4.66 14.94 8.90
CA LEU A 185 -5.47 15.87 8.09
C LEU A 185 -6.97 15.76 8.39
N VAL A 186 -7.36 14.74 9.16
CA VAL A 186 -8.73 14.45 9.58
C VAL A 186 -8.80 14.24 11.08
N ARG A 187 -10.00 14.39 11.66
CA ARG A 187 -10.27 13.97 13.04
C ARG A 187 -10.22 12.45 13.15
N ASP A 188 -9.65 11.95 14.24
CA ASP A 188 -9.50 10.53 14.58
C ASP A 188 -8.95 9.68 13.43
N PRO A 189 -7.73 10.00 12.93
CA PRO A 189 -7.15 9.32 11.78
C PRO A 189 -6.97 7.82 12.02
N GLN A 190 -6.68 7.39 13.26
CA GLN A 190 -6.56 5.97 13.61
C GLN A 190 -7.89 5.24 13.35
N ALA A 191 -9.01 5.73 13.91
CA ALA A 191 -10.33 5.14 13.72
C ALA A 191 -10.76 5.11 12.24
N ARG A 192 -10.45 6.17 11.49
CA ARG A 192 -10.72 6.22 10.05
C ARG A 192 -9.86 5.22 9.27
N LEU A 193 -8.55 5.18 9.53
CA LEU A 193 -7.63 4.28 8.83
C LEU A 193 -7.81 2.81 9.23
N THR A 194 -8.41 2.52 10.38
CA THR A 194 -8.73 1.15 10.81
C THR A 194 -10.16 0.73 10.46
N HIS A 195 -11.03 1.66 10.04
CA HIS A 195 -12.44 1.40 9.76
C HIS A 195 -12.64 0.18 8.83
N PRO A 196 -13.51 -0.79 9.18
CA PRO A 196 -13.66 -2.03 8.42
C PRO A 196 -14.30 -1.81 7.05
N ASP A 197 -15.24 -0.86 6.95
CA ASP A 197 -15.93 -0.56 5.71
C ASP A 197 -15.07 0.28 4.76
N TYR A 198 -14.80 -0.26 3.57
CA TYR A 198 -14.01 0.37 2.51
C TYR A 198 -14.75 1.55 1.85
N THR A 199 -16.08 1.57 1.88
CA THR A 199 -16.89 2.66 1.32
C THR A 199 -16.76 3.94 2.15
N HIS A 200 -16.62 3.81 3.47
CA HIS A 200 -16.31 4.92 4.39
C HIS A 200 -14.92 5.54 4.14
N LEU A 201 -14.01 4.80 3.51
CA LEU A 201 -12.70 5.29 3.08
C LEU A 201 -12.75 6.02 1.73
N GLN A 202 -13.90 6.00 1.04
CA GLN A 202 -14.08 6.51 -0.32
C GLN A 202 -13.05 5.94 -1.30
N LEU A 203 -12.64 4.69 -1.06
CA LEU A 203 -11.73 3.97 -1.94
C LEU A 203 -12.54 3.16 -2.96
N THR A 204 -12.11 3.22 -4.21
CA THR A 204 -12.68 2.43 -5.30
C THR A 204 -11.83 1.20 -5.60
N GLY A 205 -12.49 0.12 -6.03
CA GLY A 205 -11.86 -1.17 -6.35
C GLY A 205 -11.73 -2.12 -5.15
N ASP A 206 -11.37 -3.37 -5.43
CA ASP A 206 -11.15 -4.37 -4.39
C ASP A 206 -9.93 -4.02 -3.52
N PRO A 207 -9.99 -4.24 -2.19
CA PRO A 207 -8.85 -3.97 -1.33
C PRO A 207 -7.70 -4.88 -1.72
N ASN A 208 -6.65 -4.25 -2.23
CA ASN A 208 -5.40 -4.91 -2.54
C ASN A 208 -4.67 -5.21 -1.22
N ARG A 209 -4.36 -6.48 -0.99
CA ARG A 209 -3.62 -6.95 0.19
C ARG A 209 -2.27 -7.51 -0.26
N MET A 210 -1.24 -7.31 0.55
CA MET A 210 0.03 -8.01 0.39
C MET A 210 0.06 -9.24 1.32
N LEU A 211 0.75 -10.31 0.91
CA LEU A 211 0.98 -11.47 1.78
C LEU A 211 2.26 -11.31 2.58
N ASN A 212 2.23 -11.70 3.85
CA ASN A 212 3.42 -11.72 4.69
C ASN A 212 4.23 -13.02 4.47
N ALA A 213 5.43 -13.10 5.04
CA ALA A 213 6.32 -14.23 4.82
C ALA A 213 5.82 -15.56 5.42
N GLU A 214 4.97 -15.50 6.42
CA GLU A 214 4.36 -16.66 7.08
C GLU A 214 3.17 -17.17 6.28
N GLU A 215 2.29 -16.27 5.83
CA GLU A 215 1.19 -16.55 4.93
C GLU A 215 1.68 -17.18 3.62
N MET A 216 2.76 -16.66 3.03
CA MET A 216 3.37 -17.25 1.83
C MET A 216 3.84 -18.70 2.06
N ARG A 217 4.31 -19.03 3.27
CA ARG A 217 4.75 -20.38 3.65
C ARG A 217 3.59 -21.31 3.95
N ALA A 218 2.57 -20.81 4.65
CA ALA A 218 1.42 -21.59 5.08
C ALA A 218 0.44 -21.88 3.94
N LEU A 219 0.26 -20.93 3.01
CA LEU A 219 -0.80 -21.02 2.00
C LEU A 219 -0.70 -22.26 1.10
N PRO A 220 0.47 -22.67 0.58
CA PRO A 220 0.59 -23.96 -0.12
C PRO A 220 0.24 -25.17 0.74
N LEU A 221 0.50 -25.12 2.06
CA LEU A 221 0.26 -26.26 2.96
C LEU A 221 -1.24 -26.53 3.12
N CYS A 222 -2.10 -25.52 3.04
CA CYS A 222 -3.56 -25.69 3.07
C CYS A 222 -4.08 -26.57 1.92
N PHE A 223 -3.30 -26.73 0.85
CA PHE A 223 -3.65 -27.52 -0.32
C PHE A 223 -2.88 -28.86 -0.39
N SER A 224 -2.18 -29.28 0.68
CA SER A 224 -1.36 -30.51 0.68
C SER A 224 -2.17 -31.78 0.42
N ASP A 225 -3.41 -31.80 0.91
CA ASP A 225 -4.25 -33.00 0.94
C ASP A 225 -5.05 -33.17 -0.37
N ILE A 226 -4.96 -32.20 -1.28
CA ILE A 226 -5.60 -32.28 -2.58
C ILE A 226 -4.77 -33.20 -3.48
N LYS A 227 -5.38 -34.33 -3.87
CA LYS A 227 -4.77 -35.29 -4.80
C LYS A 227 -4.55 -34.64 -6.16
N ASP A 228 -3.33 -34.77 -6.70
CA ASP A 228 -2.97 -34.20 -8.00
C ASP A 228 -3.70 -34.91 -9.16
N PRO A 229 -4.63 -34.24 -9.87
CA PRO A 229 -5.44 -34.86 -10.92
C PRO A 229 -4.70 -34.98 -12.26
N ARG A 230 -3.49 -34.41 -12.38
CA ARG A 230 -2.70 -34.46 -13.62
C ARG A 230 -2.04 -35.83 -13.77
N ARG A 231 -1.61 -36.23 -14.97
CA ARG A 231 -0.82 -37.45 -15.14
C ARG A 231 0.56 -37.31 -14.45
N PRO A 232 1.21 -38.39 -13.99
CA PRO A 232 2.53 -38.31 -13.36
C PRO A 232 3.62 -37.73 -14.27
N GLN A 233 3.56 -38.02 -15.56
CA GLN A 233 4.50 -37.47 -16.54
C GLN A 233 4.32 -35.96 -16.68
N GLY A 234 5.40 -35.19 -16.53
CA GLY A 234 5.39 -33.74 -16.73
C GLY A 234 4.98 -32.90 -15.52
N ARG A 235 4.77 -33.50 -14.34
CA ARG A 235 4.53 -32.78 -13.07
C ARG A 235 5.79 -32.05 -12.61
N ARG A 236 6.03 -30.85 -13.15
CA ARG A 236 7.17 -30.00 -12.75
C ARG A 236 6.92 -29.26 -11.44
N HIS A 237 5.71 -28.74 -11.25
CA HIS A 237 5.32 -27.97 -10.06
C HIS A 237 4.35 -28.80 -9.20
N ARG A 238 4.59 -28.87 -7.89
CA ARG A 238 3.66 -29.50 -6.93
C ARG A 238 2.30 -28.81 -7.00
N LEU A 239 1.20 -29.58 -6.99
CA LEU A 239 -0.15 -29.01 -7.09
C LEU A 239 -0.40 -27.98 -5.98
N SER A 240 -0.03 -28.30 -4.74
CA SER A 240 -0.19 -27.43 -3.59
C SER A 240 0.48 -26.06 -3.76
N VAL A 241 1.63 -26.00 -4.44
CA VAL A 241 2.34 -24.76 -4.76
C VAL A 241 1.62 -23.98 -5.86
N VAL A 242 1.11 -24.65 -6.88
CA VAL A 242 0.32 -23.99 -7.95
C VAL A 242 -0.96 -23.38 -7.38
N LEU A 243 -1.69 -24.13 -6.55
CA LEU A 243 -2.89 -23.65 -5.87
C LEU A 243 -2.57 -22.55 -4.87
N GLY A 244 -1.48 -22.67 -4.11
CA GLY A 244 -1.01 -21.63 -3.20
C GLY A 244 -0.67 -20.31 -3.91
N ILE A 245 -0.04 -20.38 -5.08
CA ILE A 245 0.23 -19.20 -5.91
C ILE A 245 -1.06 -18.59 -6.46
N ALA A 246 -1.99 -19.41 -6.98
CA ALA A 246 -3.25 -18.92 -7.51
C ALA A 246 -4.11 -18.26 -6.41
N ALA A 247 -4.22 -18.91 -5.25
CA ALA A 247 -4.90 -18.35 -4.08
C ALA A 247 -4.21 -17.06 -3.62
N GLY A 248 -2.88 -17.04 -3.57
CA GLY A 248 -2.13 -15.87 -3.14
C GLY A 248 -2.29 -14.68 -4.09
N ALA A 249 -2.29 -14.92 -5.39
CA ALA A 249 -2.56 -13.91 -6.40
C ALA A 249 -4.00 -13.36 -6.27
N THR A 250 -4.98 -14.24 -6.04
CA THR A 250 -6.38 -13.86 -5.81
C THR A 250 -6.52 -12.98 -4.58
N LEU A 251 -5.86 -13.33 -3.47
CA LEU A 251 -5.82 -12.53 -2.24
C LEU A 251 -5.15 -11.16 -2.45
N CYS A 252 -4.22 -11.08 -3.40
CA CYS A 252 -3.60 -9.84 -3.87
C CYS A 252 -4.43 -9.10 -4.93
N GLY A 253 -5.70 -9.48 -5.15
CA GLY A 253 -6.62 -8.81 -6.07
C GLY A 253 -6.37 -9.10 -7.55
N MET A 254 -5.60 -10.14 -7.89
CA MET A 254 -5.40 -10.54 -9.29
C MET A 254 -6.54 -11.43 -9.75
N SER A 255 -7.17 -11.07 -10.87
CA SER A 255 -8.26 -11.84 -11.47
C SER A 255 -7.84 -12.42 -12.82
N GLY A 256 -8.16 -13.71 -13.04
CA GLY A 256 -7.82 -14.43 -14.26
C GLY A 256 -6.40 -15.01 -14.29
N TYR A 257 -6.22 -16.06 -15.09
CA TYR A 257 -4.99 -16.89 -15.10
C TYR A 257 -3.73 -16.12 -15.48
N LYS A 258 -3.84 -15.21 -16.47
CA LYS A 258 -2.72 -14.38 -16.93
C LYS A 258 -2.22 -13.46 -15.82
N SER A 259 -3.11 -12.71 -15.16
CA SER A 259 -2.75 -11.82 -14.06
C SER A 259 -2.14 -12.58 -12.87
N MET A 260 -2.60 -13.79 -12.59
CA MET A 260 -1.98 -14.65 -11.57
C MET A 260 -0.55 -15.06 -11.97
N ALA A 261 -0.33 -15.41 -13.24
CA ALA A 261 1.00 -15.77 -13.74
C ALA A 261 1.96 -14.58 -13.73
N ASP A 262 1.51 -13.40 -14.17
CA ASP A 262 2.29 -12.16 -14.15
C ASP A 262 2.66 -11.76 -12.71
N TRP A 263 1.71 -11.86 -11.78
CA TRP A 263 1.97 -11.65 -10.35
C TRP A 263 3.02 -12.63 -9.82
N ALA A 264 2.90 -13.93 -10.15
CA ALA A 264 3.87 -14.93 -9.73
C ALA A 264 5.27 -14.65 -10.31
N GLN A 265 5.36 -14.20 -11.56
CA GLN A 265 6.63 -13.79 -12.17
C GLN A 265 7.22 -12.54 -11.50
N GLY A 266 6.38 -11.61 -11.05
CA GLY A 266 6.81 -10.44 -10.28
C GLY A 266 7.37 -10.75 -8.89
N LEU A 267 7.14 -11.96 -8.35
CA LEU A 267 7.67 -12.34 -7.05
C LEU A 267 9.20 -12.44 -7.06
N GLY A 268 9.84 -11.84 -6.06
CA GLY A 268 11.26 -12.02 -5.80
C GLY A 268 11.60 -13.46 -5.37
N GLN A 269 12.88 -13.84 -5.48
CA GLN A 269 13.33 -15.22 -5.21
C GLN A 269 12.97 -15.73 -3.81
N ALA A 270 13.12 -14.90 -2.78
CA ALA A 270 12.73 -15.26 -1.41
C ALA A 270 11.21 -15.49 -1.25
N ALA A 271 10.36 -14.80 -2.02
CA ALA A 271 8.92 -15.04 -2.00
C ALA A 271 8.58 -16.36 -2.71
N ARG A 272 9.20 -16.62 -3.86
CA ARG A 272 9.05 -17.89 -4.60
C ARG A 272 9.49 -19.08 -3.75
N GLU A 273 10.59 -18.94 -3.01
CA GLU A 273 11.07 -19.92 -2.04
C GLU A 273 10.04 -20.18 -0.93
N ARG A 274 9.48 -19.13 -0.33
CA ARG A 274 8.45 -19.24 0.72
C ARG A 274 7.21 -19.98 0.22
N PHE A 275 6.80 -19.75 -1.02
CA PHE A 275 5.73 -20.52 -1.68
C PHE A 275 6.10 -21.98 -1.97
N GLY A 276 7.36 -22.39 -1.78
CA GLY A 276 7.83 -23.74 -2.11
C GLY A 276 7.98 -23.97 -3.60
N CYS A 277 8.23 -22.93 -4.40
CA CYS A 277 8.52 -23.08 -5.83
C CYS A 277 9.68 -24.04 -6.06
N ARG A 278 9.67 -24.74 -7.20
CA ARG A 278 10.78 -25.63 -7.56
C ARG A 278 12.04 -24.82 -7.85
N ARG A 279 13.21 -25.37 -7.51
CA ARG A 279 14.51 -24.78 -7.80
C ARG A 279 15.10 -25.37 -9.08
N GLU A 280 15.51 -24.52 -10.01
CA GLU A 280 16.11 -24.86 -11.30
C GLU A 280 17.23 -23.85 -11.58
N ASN A 281 18.44 -24.32 -11.92
CA ASN A 281 19.61 -23.47 -12.16
C ASN A 281 19.85 -22.42 -11.04
N LYS A 282 19.76 -22.86 -9.79
CA LYS A 282 19.90 -22.04 -8.56
C LYS A 282 18.84 -20.93 -8.40
N ARG A 283 17.74 -20.97 -9.17
CA ARG A 283 16.63 -20.03 -9.07
C ARG A 283 15.31 -20.75 -8.82
N TYR A 284 14.43 -20.13 -8.07
CA TYR A 284 13.07 -20.58 -7.86
C TYR A 284 12.20 -20.16 -9.06
N VAL A 285 11.55 -21.16 -9.66
CA VAL A 285 10.74 -21.01 -10.87
C VAL A 285 9.27 -21.20 -10.55
N VAL A 286 8.45 -20.24 -10.99
CA VAL A 286 6.99 -20.23 -10.80
C VAL A 286 6.29 -21.00 -11.93
N PRO A 287 5.07 -21.50 -11.70
CA PRO A 287 4.25 -22.08 -12.77
C PRO A 287 3.91 -21.03 -13.84
N SER A 288 3.76 -21.47 -15.09
CA SER A 288 3.26 -20.63 -16.18
C SER A 288 1.74 -20.48 -16.11
N GLU A 289 1.19 -19.53 -16.87
CA GLU A 289 -0.26 -19.36 -17.05
C GLU A 289 -0.95 -20.68 -17.41
N PHE A 290 -0.38 -21.43 -18.35
CA PHE A 290 -0.90 -22.74 -18.75
C PHE A 290 -0.98 -23.71 -17.57
N VAL A 291 0.07 -23.80 -16.75
CA VAL A 291 0.10 -24.71 -15.58
C VAL A 291 -0.92 -24.31 -14.53
N ILE A 292 -1.07 -23.00 -14.27
CA ILE A 292 -2.08 -22.49 -13.33
C ILE A 292 -3.48 -22.86 -13.83
N ARG A 293 -3.78 -22.59 -15.10
CA ARG A 293 -5.07 -22.93 -15.72
C ARG A 293 -5.35 -24.43 -15.69
N ASP A 294 -4.40 -25.25 -16.15
CA ASP A 294 -4.56 -26.71 -16.24
C ASP A 294 -4.82 -27.34 -14.86
N CYS A 295 -4.14 -26.86 -13.80
CA CYS A 295 -4.43 -27.29 -12.43
C CYS A 295 -5.82 -26.87 -11.97
N LEU A 296 -6.15 -25.57 -12.07
CA LEU A 296 -7.41 -25.04 -11.55
C LEU A 296 -8.64 -25.64 -12.23
N VAL A 297 -8.56 -25.95 -13.53
CA VAL A 297 -9.67 -26.57 -14.28
C VAL A 297 -9.91 -28.04 -13.88
N ARG A 298 -8.89 -28.74 -13.38
CA ARG A 298 -8.96 -30.18 -13.06
C ARG A 298 -9.22 -30.50 -11.60
N VAL A 299 -8.98 -29.55 -10.69
CA VAL A 299 -9.20 -29.77 -9.26
C VAL A 299 -10.68 -29.80 -8.96
N GLU A 300 -11.09 -30.74 -8.12
CA GLU A 300 -12.48 -30.88 -7.69
C GLU A 300 -12.88 -29.67 -6.82
N PRO A 301 -13.95 -28.92 -7.18
CA PRO A 301 -14.30 -27.67 -6.51
C PRO A 301 -14.51 -27.79 -4.99
N GLY A 302 -15.11 -28.88 -4.49
CA GLY A 302 -15.36 -29.09 -3.08
C GLY A 302 -14.10 -29.27 -2.25
N THR A 303 -13.08 -29.96 -2.77
CA THR A 303 -11.76 -30.07 -2.11
C THR A 303 -11.04 -28.72 -2.02
N LEU A 304 -11.15 -27.91 -3.07
CA LEU A 304 -10.57 -26.56 -3.09
C LEU A 304 -11.27 -25.64 -2.08
N ASP A 305 -12.61 -25.68 -2.02
CA ASP A 305 -13.39 -24.89 -1.08
C ASP A 305 -13.11 -25.25 0.38
N ARG A 306 -12.95 -26.54 0.70
CA ARG A 306 -12.51 -26.98 2.03
C ARG A 306 -11.12 -26.45 2.39
N ALA A 307 -10.16 -26.51 1.47
CA ALA A 307 -8.81 -26.00 1.70
C ALA A 307 -8.79 -24.48 1.92
N LEU A 308 -9.58 -23.73 1.15
CA LEU A 308 -9.74 -22.28 1.33
C LEU A 308 -10.45 -21.94 2.63
N SER A 309 -11.43 -22.75 3.05
CA SER A 309 -12.12 -22.61 4.33
C SER A 309 -11.16 -22.81 5.50
N LEU A 310 -10.29 -23.83 5.46
CA LEU A 310 -9.25 -24.04 6.47
C LEU A 310 -8.29 -22.85 6.55
N TRP A 311 -7.85 -22.34 5.40
CA TRP A 311 -7.03 -21.14 5.38
C TRP A 311 -7.75 -19.93 5.98
N ASN A 312 -9.03 -19.73 5.66
CA ASN A 312 -9.84 -18.67 6.26
C ASN A 312 -10.04 -18.86 7.76
N GLN A 313 -10.18 -20.08 8.28
CA GLN A 313 -10.28 -20.31 9.73
C GLN A 313 -8.97 -20.03 10.46
N SER A 314 -7.84 -20.43 9.87
CA SER A 314 -6.53 -20.22 10.49
C SER A 314 -6.03 -18.78 10.40
N TRP A 315 -6.48 -18.03 9.38
CA TRP A 315 -5.93 -16.70 9.10
C TRP A 315 -6.99 -15.58 9.10
N GLY A 316 -8.27 -15.87 8.91
CA GLY A 316 -9.39 -14.91 8.95
C GLY A 316 -9.54 -14.25 10.32
N GLN A 317 -9.87 -12.95 10.35
CA GLN A 317 -10.13 -12.27 11.62
C GLN A 317 -11.49 -12.69 12.19
N THR A 318 -11.55 -12.98 13.49
CA THR A 318 -12.66 -13.65 14.17
C THR A 318 -13.80 -12.74 14.65
N ALA A 319 -13.92 -11.50 14.16
CA ALA A 319 -14.95 -10.58 14.65
C ALA A 319 -15.75 -9.99 13.50
N ASP A 320 -16.93 -10.55 13.24
CA ASP A 320 -17.96 -9.92 12.40
C ASP A 320 -19.10 -9.40 13.25
N SER A 321 -19.45 -8.14 13.04
CA SER A 321 -20.69 -7.52 13.50
C SER A 321 -21.84 -7.62 12.47
N ALA A 322 -21.56 -8.04 11.23
CA ALA A 322 -22.53 -8.14 10.14
C ALA A 322 -22.15 -9.21 9.09
N LEU A 323 -23.17 -9.81 8.44
CA LEU A 323 -23.05 -10.82 7.39
C LEU A 323 -23.72 -10.32 6.10
N ALA A 324 -23.01 -10.37 4.97
CA ALA A 324 -23.55 -10.15 3.64
C ALA A 324 -24.00 -11.48 3.04
N MET A 325 -25.20 -11.57 2.46
CA MET A 325 -25.67 -12.80 1.82
C MET A 325 -25.73 -12.61 0.30
N ASP A 326 -25.04 -13.46 -0.45
CA ASP A 326 -25.10 -13.55 -1.91
C ASP A 326 -25.65 -14.92 -2.32
N GLY A 327 -26.72 -14.91 -3.12
CA GLY A 327 -27.37 -16.10 -3.65
C GLY A 327 -27.16 -16.19 -5.15
N LYS A 328 -26.40 -17.18 -5.61
CA LYS A 328 -26.24 -17.45 -7.05
C LYS A 328 -27.15 -18.58 -7.48
N THR A 329 -27.94 -18.30 -8.51
CA THR A 329 -28.75 -19.32 -9.20
C THR A 329 -27.93 -19.91 -10.33
N MET A 330 -27.61 -21.20 -10.24
CA MET A 330 -26.81 -21.87 -11.25
C MET A 330 -27.64 -22.08 -12.52
N LYS A 331 -27.19 -21.52 -13.65
CA LYS A 331 -27.81 -21.79 -14.95
C LYS A 331 -27.56 -23.25 -15.34
N ASN A 332 -28.63 -23.97 -15.69
CA ASN A 332 -28.64 -25.38 -16.12
C ASN A 332 -28.30 -26.45 -15.06
N ALA A 333 -28.22 -26.09 -13.77
CA ALA A 333 -28.12 -27.08 -12.69
C ALA A 333 -29.49 -27.29 -12.06
N VAL A 334 -30.22 -28.29 -12.57
CA VAL A 334 -31.55 -28.68 -12.08
C VAL A 334 -31.37 -29.90 -11.18
N ASP A 335 -31.99 -29.91 -9.99
CA ASP A 335 -31.97 -31.06 -9.09
C ASP A 335 -32.90 -32.19 -9.56
N ALA A 336 -32.91 -33.30 -8.82
CA ALA A 336 -33.72 -34.47 -9.16
C ALA A 336 -35.23 -34.20 -9.16
N ASN A 337 -35.67 -33.08 -8.57
CA ASN A 337 -37.08 -32.68 -8.47
C ASN A 337 -37.45 -31.59 -9.49
N GLY A 338 -36.55 -31.23 -10.41
CA GLY A 338 -36.81 -30.20 -11.42
C GLY A 338 -36.59 -28.77 -10.94
N ALA A 339 -36.08 -28.57 -9.72
CA ALA A 339 -35.83 -27.23 -9.17
C ALA A 339 -34.43 -26.73 -9.50
N GLN A 340 -34.32 -25.43 -9.77
CA GLN A 340 -33.03 -24.80 -10.08
C GLN A 340 -32.17 -24.74 -8.81
N THR A 341 -30.91 -25.17 -8.91
CA THR A 341 -30.00 -25.16 -7.74
C THR A 341 -29.61 -23.72 -7.41
N HIS A 342 -30.02 -23.28 -6.23
CA HIS A 342 -29.57 -22.02 -5.61
C HIS A 342 -28.41 -22.32 -4.67
N ILE A 343 -27.33 -21.56 -4.80
CA ILE A 343 -26.21 -21.59 -3.86
C ILE A 343 -26.26 -20.28 -3.08
N LEU A 344 -26.57 -20.38 -1.79
CA LEU A 344 -26.51 -19.26 -0.87
C LEU A 344 -25.14 -19.27 -0.17
N SER A 345 -24.47 -18.13 -0.23
CA SER A 345 -23.24 -17.86 0.52
C SER A 345 -23.44 -16.65 1.41
N ALA A 346 -23.16 -16.78 2.71
CA ALA A 346 -23.09 -15.65 3.63
C ALA A 346 -21.62 -15.32 3.88
N VAL A 347 -21.20 -14.10 3.57
CA VAL A 347 -19.83 -13.63 3.78
C VAL A 347 -19.83 -12.64 4.93
N GLY A 348 -19.03 -12.90 5.95
CA GLY A 348 -18.77 -11.95 7.02
C GLY A 348 -18.24 -10.63 6.48
N HIS A 349 -18.86 -9.50 6.83
CA HIS A 349 -18.54 -8.19 6.24
C HIS A 349 -17.12 -7.73 6.58
N THR A 350 -16.60 -8.15 7.75
CA THR A 350 -15.27 -7.79 8.26
C THR A 350 -14.28 -8.95 8.09
N SER A 351 -14.68 -10.19 8.38
CA SER A 351 -13.80 -11.37 8.28
C SER A 351 -13.62 -11.88 6.86
N ARG A 352 -14.58 -11.58 5.97
CA ARG A 352 -14.75 -12.21 4.64
C ARG A 352 -14.84 -13.74 4.69
N THR A 353 -15.18 -14.30 5.84
CA THR A 353 -15.44 -15.72 6.01
C THR A 353 -16.72 -16.05 5.26
N CYS A 354 -16.62 -16.93 4.27
CA CYS A 354 -17.76 -17.40 3.50
C CYS A 354 -18.36 -18.65 4.18
N TYR A 355 -19.62 -18.55 4.54
CA TYR A 355 -20.48 -19.65 4.96
C TYR A 355 -21.34 -20.03 3.75
N ALA A 356 -20.92 -21.05 3.01
CA ALA A 356 -21.72 -21.58 1.91
C ALA A 356 -22.51 -22.81 2.38
N GLN A 357 -23.73 -22.98 1.85
CA GLN A 357 -24.48 -24.22 2.01
C GLN A 357 -23.69 -25.37 1.38
N LYS A 358 -23.24 -26.33 2.20
CA LYS A 358 -22.72 -27.61 1.71
C LYS A 358 -23.89 -28.43 1.15
N LYS A 359 -23.77 -28.93 -0.08
CA LYS A 359 -24.54 -30.08 -0.54
C LYS A 359 -23.96 -31.35 0.07
#